data_AF-A0A5B8UHS4-F1
#
_entry.id   AF-A0A5B8UHS4-F1
#
_cell.length_a   1.000
_cell.length_b   1.000
_cell.length_c   1.000
_cell.angle_alpha   90.00
_cell.angle_beta   90.00
_cell.angle_gamma   90.00
#
_symmetry.space_group_name_H-M   'P 1'
#
loop_
_entity.id
_entity.type
_entity.pdbx_description
1 polymer ?
#
loop_
_entity_poly.entity_id
_entity_poly.type
_entity_poly.pdbx_seq_one_letter_code
_entity_poly.pdbx_strand_id
1 'polypeptide(L)'
;MNKVLTFETLDTICQLNIDKDYVADCLKIMREEKCFFFDGVVLPQEHTASLYRLRLEIKKDNKNPNHQLITDWEKAVVNIENSKSRNIGLTSIIGEVDNFLIFYEPFTRKILGVSKTKSSDVFQNLEKKFKEKDIYGLGGFELYNKAIPTKE
;
A
#
# COMPACT_ATOMS: atom_id res chain seq x y z
N MET A 1 -9.22 11.76 15.50
CA MET A 1 -8.78 11.55 14.10
C MET A 1 -9.80 10.65 13.43
N ASN A 2 -10.48 11.10 12.38
CA ASN A 2 -11.37 10.23 11.61
C ASN A 2 -10.49 9.19 10.89
N LYS A 3 -10.67 7.89 11.18
CA LYS A 3 -10.01 6.81 10.44
C LYS A 3 -10.38 6.95 8.97
N VAL A 4 -9.40 7.18 8.10
CA VAL A 4 -9.64 7.54 6.69
C VAL A 4 -9.81 6.31 5.80
N LEU A 5 -9.27 5.15 6.21
CA LEU A 5 -9.39 3.88 5.49
C LEU A 5 -9.38 2.71 6.49
N THR A 6 -10.23 1.72 6.26
CA THR A 6 -10.20 0.43 6.98
C THR A 6 -9.73 -0.68 6.05
N PHE A 7 -9.36 -1.82 6.63
CA PHE A 7 -8.96 -3.00 5.85
C PHE A 7 -10.08 -3.47 4.89
N GLU A 8 -11.33 -3.52 5.36
CA GLU A 8 -12.49 -3.89 4.54
C GLU A 8 -12.76 -2.88 3.42
N THR A 9 -12.53 -1.59 3.71
CA THR A 9 -12.65 -0.54 2.70
C THR A 9 -11.57 -0.70 1.64
N LEU A 10 -10.33 -1.05 2.03
CA LEU A 10 -9.27 -1.35 1.08
C LEU A 10 -9.58 -2.60 0.24
N ASP A 11 -10.10 -3.67 0.83
CA ASP A 11 -10.52 -4.87 0.08
C ASP A 11 -11.55 -4.48 -1.00
N THR A 12 -12.54 -3.66 -0.63
CA THR A 12 -13.53 -3.13 -1.57
C THR A 12 -12.90 -2.29 -2.68
N ILE A 13 -11.96 -1.39 -2.35
CA ILE A 13 -11.25 -0.58 -3.34
C ILE A 13 -10.46 -1.49 -4.30
N CYS A 14 -9.76 -2.50 -3.78
CA CYS A 14 -9.02 -3.45 -4.60
C CYS A 14 -9.95 -4.26 -5.51
N GLN A 15 -11.10 -4.74 -5.03
CA GLN A 15 -12.09 -5.41 -5.88
C GLN A 15 -12.56 -4.55 -7.06
N LEU A 16 -12.81 -3.25 -6.81
CA LEU A 16 -13.25 -2.30 -7.84
C LEU A 16 -12.17 -1.97 -8.89
N ASN A 17 -10.91 -2.33 -8.64
CA ASN A 17 -9.75 -2.00 -9.47
C ASN A 17 -8.94 -3.25 -9.83
N ILE A 18 -9.60 -4.42 -9.91
CA ILE A 18 -8.95 -5.73 -10.09
C ILE A 18 -8.14 -5.85 -11.39
N ASP A 19 -8.46 -5.00 -12.38
CA ASP A 19 -7.82 -4.92 -13.68
C ASP A 19 -6.42 -4.26 -13.64
N LYS A 20 -6.03 -3.64 -12.51
CA LYS A 20 -4.76 -2.94 -12.38
C LYS A 20 -3.62 -3.84 -11.93
N ASP A 21 -2.42 -3.46 -12.36
CA ASP A 21 -1.15 -4.07 -11.93
C ASP A 21 -1.13 -4.29 -10.41
N TYR A 22 -0.81 -5.54 -10.02
CA TYR A 22 -0.65 -5.99 -8.64
C TYR A 22 -1.89 -5.99 -7.74
N VAL A 23 -3.06 -5.52 -8.18
CA VAL A 23 -4.25 -5.48 -7.31
C VAL A 23 -4.75 -6.88 -6.94
N ALA A 24 -4.66 -7.84 -7.86
CA ALA A 24 -4.95 -9.24 -7.56
C ALA A 24 -4.01 -9.82 -6.49
N ASP A 25 -2.72 -9.48 -6.53
CA ASP A 25 -1.74 -9.90 -5.52
C ASP A 25 -2.08 -9.30 -4.15
N CYS A 26 -2.47 -8.02 -4.10
CA CYS A 26 -2.93 -7.38 -2.86
C CYS A 26 -4.12 -8.13 -2.25
N LEU A 27 -5.15 -8.42 -3.07
CA LEU A 27 -6.34 -9.15 -2.60
C LEU A 27 -5.97 -10.55 -2.08
N LYS A 28 -5.07 -11.25 -2.76
CA LYS A 28 -4.59 -12.56 -2.32
C LYS A 28 -4.01 -12.47 -0.91
N ILE A 29 -3.06 -11.55 -0.70
CA ILE A 29 -2.42 -11.36 0.61
C ILE A 29 -3.44 -11.00 1.69
N MET A 30 -4.39 -10.12 1.38
CA MET A 30 -5.40 -9.69 2.35
C MET A 30 -6.35 -10.81 2.79
N ARG A 31 -6.52 -11.85 1.97
CA ARG A 31 -7.54 -12.90 2.15
C ARG A 31 -6.98 -14.25 2.56
N GLU A 32 -5.73 -14.52 2.20
CA GLU A 32 -5.12 -15.84 2.29
C GLU A 32 -3.86 -15.86 3.17
N GLU A 33 -3.25 -14.70 3.42
CA GLU A 33 -1.99 -14.60 4.16
C GLU A 33 -2.15 -13.80 5.46
N LYS A 34 -1.13 -13.91 6.32
CA LYS A 34 -0.97 -12.94 7.39
C LYS A 34 -0.40 -11.67 6.78
N CYS A 35 -0.97 -10.53 7.14
CA CYS A 35 -0.50 -9.25 6.62
C CYS A 35 -0.59 -8.14 7.66
N PHE A 36 0.34 -7.19 7.59
CA PHE A 36 0.18 -5.89 8.25
C PHE A 36 -0.47 -4.91 7.27
N PHE A 37 -1.51 -4.25 7.73
CA PHE A 37 -2.16 -3.16 7.02
C PHE A 37 -1.82 -1.83 7.68
N PHE A 38 -1.40 -0.87 6.86
CA PHE A 38 -1.26 0.52 7.28
C PHE A 38 -2.52 1.30 6.88
N ASP A 39 -3.25 1.83 7.85
CA ASP A 39 -4.49 2.61 7.64
C ASP A 39 -4.29 3.83 6.72
N GLY A 40 -3.05 4.28 6.58
CA GLY A 40 -2.68 5.18 5.51
C GLY A 40 -2.83 6.64 5.89
N VAL A 41 -2.43 7.49 4.95
CA VAL A 41 -2.54 8.95 5.07
C VAL A 41 -3.19 9.50 3.81
N VAL A 42 -3.97 10.56 3.98
CA VAL A 42 -4.52 11.33 2.87
C VAL A 42 -3.85 12.69 2.85
N LEU A 43 -3.28 13.04 1.70
CA LEU A 43 -2.53 14.26 1.48
C LEU A 43 -3.08 15.02 0.27
N PRO A 44 -2.87 16.34 0.19
CA PRO A 44 -3.16 17.11 -1.03
C PRO A 44 -2.42 16.51 -2.22
N GLN A 45 -3.09 16.44 -3.37
CA GLN A 45 -2.57 15.82 -4.59
C GLN A 45 -1.21 16.41 -5.01
N GLU A 46 -1.06 17.73 -4.95
CA GLU A 46 0.20 18.41 -5.30
C GLU A 46 1.36 18.00 -4.38
N HIS A 47 1.08 17.81 -3.09
CA HIS A 47 2.08 17.36 -2.12
C HIS A 47 2.49 15.91 -2.38
N THR A 48 1.52 15.03 -2.67
CA THR A 48 1.80 13.64 -3.02
C THR A 48 2.63 13.54 -4.30
N ALA A 49 2.23 14.27 -5.35
CA ALA A 49 2.96 14.29 -6.62
C ALA A 49 4.41 14.74 -6.42
N SER A 50 4.60 15.89 -5.75
CA SER A 50 5.93 16.47 -5.51
C SER A 50 6.83 15.54 -4.68
N LEU A 51 6.28 14.95 -3.60
CA LEU A 51 7.03 14.02 -2.76
C LEU A 51 7.47 12.78 -3.53
N TYR A 52 6.59 12.18 -4.32
CA TYR A 52 6.91 10.94 -5.02
C TYR A 52 7.74 11.15 -6.28
N ARG A 53 7.65 12.33 -6.90
CA ARG A 53 8.60 12.74 -7.94
C ARG A 53 10.02 12.86 -7.38
N LEU A 54 10.19 13.53 -6.23
CA LEU A 54 11.49 13.61 -5.56
C LEU A 54 12.02 12.21 -5.17
N ARG A 55 11.15 11.36 -4.60
CA ARG A 55 11.55 9.97 -4.28
C ARG A 55 11.98 9.18 -5.51
N LEU A 56 11.29 9.37 -6.63
CA LEU A 56 11.63 8.73 -7.90
C LEU A 56 12.99 9.20 -8.42
N GLU A 57 13.27 10.49 -8.40
CA GLU A 57 14.58 11.07 -8.77
C GLU A 57 15.71 10.47 -7.92
N ILE A 58 15.56 10.50 -6.59
CA ILE A 58 16.51 9.87 -5.66
C ILE A 58 16.71 8.38 -5.97
N LYS A 59 15.65 7.67 -6.37
CA LYS A 59 15.76 6.25 -6.71
C LYS A 59 16.52 6.00 -8.01
N LYS A 60 16.32 6.83 -9.02
CA LYS A 60 17.03 6.76 -10.31
C LYS A 60 18.51 7.04 -10.16
N ASP A 61 18.89 7.90 -9.22
CA ASP A 61 20.29 8.24 -8.96
C ASP A 61 21.08 7.17 -8.17
N ASN A 62 20.42 6.11 -7.70
CA ASN A 62 21.11 5.03 -7.01
C ASN A 62 21.98 4.19 -7.95
N LYS A 63 23.15 3.75 -7.46
CA LYS A 63 24.10 2.94 -8.24
C LYS A 63 23.53 1.62 -8.77
N ASN A 64 22.58 1.02 -8.04
CA ASN A 64 21.89 -0.22 -8.41
C ASN A 64 20.36 0.01 -8.36
N PRO A 65 19.77 0.62 -9.40
CA PRO A 65 18.35 0.93 -9.40
C PRO A 65 17.51 -0.34 -9.53
N ASN A 66 16.48 -0.47 -8.68
CA ASN A 66 15.43 -1.47 -8.91
C ASN A 66 14.51 -0.94 -10.02
N HIS A 67 14.73 -1.41 -11.25
CA HIS A 67 14.01 -0.94 -12.43
C HIS A 67 12.50 -1.12 -12.32
N GLN A 68 12.02 -2.26 -11.79
CA GLN A 68 10.58 -2.49 -11.64
C GLN A 68 9.95 -1.46 -10.69
N LEU A 69 10.59 -1.22 -9.54
CA LEU A 69 10.10 -0.24 -8.58
C LEU A 69 10.08 1.18 -9.17
N ILE A 70 11.09 1.53 -9.97
CA ILE A 70 11.15 2.82 -10.67
C ILE A 70 9.98 2.93 -11.65
N THR A 71 9.72 1.90 -12.45
CA THR A 71 8.60 1.88 -13.40
C THR A 71 7.25 1.98 -12.70
N ASP A 72 7.06 1.27 -11.58
CA ASP A 72 5.85 1.35 -10.77
C ASP A 72 5.61 2.79 -10.26
N TRP A 73 6.68 3.44 -9.79
CA TRP A 73 6.61 4.82 -9.28
C TRP A 73 6.39 5.84 -10.39
N GLU A 74 7.01 5.67 -11.56
CA GLU A 74 6.77 6.52 -12.72
C GLU A 74 5.29 6.51 -13.12
N LYS A 75 4.72 5.31 -13.28
CA LYS A 75 3.29 5.14 -13.59
C LYS A 75 2.42 5.81 -12.52
N ALA A 76 2.72 5.57 -11.25
CA ALA A 76 1.95 6.14 -10.14
C ALA A 76 2.02 7.67 -10.12
N VAL A 77 3.20 8.26 -10.27
CA VAL A 77 3.41 9.72 -10.28
C VAL A 77 2.65 10.37 -11.44
N VAL A 78 2.75 9.82 -12.64
CA VAL A 78 1.99 10.33 -13.81
C VAL A 78 0.48 10.25 -13.57
N ASN A 79 -0.02 9.16 -12.98
CA ASN A 79 -1.44 9.03 -12.68
C ASN A 79 -1.90 9.97 -11.56
N ILE A 80 -1.06 10.23 -10.57
CA ILE A 80 -1.32 11.20 -9.49
C ILE A 80 -1.40 12.62 -10.06
N GLU A 81 -0.46 12.99 -10.92
CA GLU A 81 -0.40 14.32 -11.55
C GLU A 81 -1.61 14.60 -12.45
N ASN A 82 -2.10 13.56 -13.13
CA ASN A 82 -3.30 13.64 -13.98
C ASN A 82 -4.62 13.43 -13.21
N SER A 83 -4.58 13.12 -11.92
CA SER A 83 -5.77 12.94 -11.10
C SER A 83 -6.50 14.28 -10.94
N LYS A 84 -7.83 14.25 -11.06
CA LYS A 84 -8.70 15.40 -10.75
C LYS A 84 -9.06 15.46 -9.26
N SER A 85 -8.63 14.49 -8.46
CA SER A 85 -8.88 14.48 -7.03
C SER A 85 -8.01 15.53 -6.33
N ARG A 86 -8.60 16.28 -5.40
CA ARG A 86 -7.84 17.22 -4.56
C ARG A 86 -6.92 16.52 -3.57
N ASN A 87 -7.26 15.28 -3.22
CA ASN A 87 -6.58 14.51 -2.18
C ASN A 87 -6.25 13.10 -2.70
N ILE A 88 -5.06 12.60 -2.35
CA ILE A 88 -4.60 11.25 -2.65
C ILE A 88 -4.37 10.51 -1.34
N GLY A 89 -4.92 9.30 -1.26
CA GLY A 89 -4.67 8.35 -0.20
C GLY A 89 -3.47 7.47 -0.50
N LEU A 90 -2.70 7.20 0.54
CA LEU A 90 -1.54 6.31 0.53
C LEU A 90 -1.72 5.29 1.64
N THR A 91 -1.65 4.01 1.30
CA THR A 91 -1.77 2.91 2.25
C THR A 91 -0.78 1.82 1.86
N SER A 92 -0.47 0.91 2.79
CA SER A 92 0.38 -0.23 2.47
C SER A 92 -0.13 -1.53 3.07
N ILE A 93 0.09 -2.61 2.33
CA ILE A 93 -0.09 -3.98 2.79
C ILE A 93 1.28 -4.65 2.77
N ILE A 94 1.66 -5.25 3.89
CA ILE A 94 2.92 -5.96 4.07
C ILE A 94 2.57 -7.42 4.30
N GLY A 95 2.74 -8.24 3.27
CA GLY A 95 2.61 -9.69 3.36
C GLY A 95 3.92 -10.35 3.77
N GLU A 96 3.89 -11.68 3.84
CA GLU A 96 5.07 -12.46 4.24
C GLU A 96 6.18 -12.39 3.19
N VAL A 97 5.81 -12.33 1.91
CA VAL A 97 6.77 -12.34 0.78
C VAL A 97 6.86 -10.98 0.08
N ASP A 98 5.74 -10.28 -0.09
CA ASP A 98 5.65 -9.07 -0.89
C ASP A 98 4.98 -7.93 -0.10
N ASN A 99 5.44 -6.72 -0.35
CA ASN A 99 4.94 -5.48 0.24
C ASN A 99 4.43 -4.56 -0.87
N PHE A 100 3.27 -3.96 -0.64
CA PHE A 100 2.57 -3.11 -1.59
C PHE A 100 2.35 -1.74 -0.98
N LEU A 101 2.72 -0.71 -1.73
CA LEU A 101 2.30 0.67 -1.48
C LEU A 101 1.25 1.03 -2.52
N ILE A 102 0.09 1.49 -2.06
CA ILE A 102 -1.09 1.74 -2.89
C ILE A 102 -1.43 3.22 -2.82
N PHE A 103 -1.56 3.85 -4.00
CA PHE A 103 -2.04 5.21 -4.16
C PHE A 103 -3.46 5.16 -4.68
N TYR A 104 -4.38 5.91 -4.07
CA TYR A 104 -5.78 5.89 -4.46
C TYR A 104 -6.46 7.25 -4.27
N GLU A 105 -7.54 7.47 -5.01
CA GLU A 105 -8.44 8.62 -4.82
C GLU A 105 -9.49 8.26 -3.75
N PRO A 106 -9.52 8.92 -2.58
CA PRO A 106 -10.38 8.48 -1.47
C PRO A 106 -11.88 8.55 -1.76
N PHE A 107 -12.32 9.55 -2.54
CA PHE A 107 -13.74 9.77 -2.82
C PHE A 107 -14.26 8.87 -3.95
N THR A 108 -13.47 8.70 -5.01
CA THR A 108 -13.86 7.92 -6.21
C THR A 108 -13.47 6.45 -6.10
N ARG A 109 -12.70 6.06 -5.07
CA ARG A 109 -12.21 4.70 -4.83
C ARG A 109 -11.39 4.13 -6.00
N LYS A 110 -10.71 5.00 -6.73
CA LYS A 110 -9.87 4.64 -7.87
C LYS A 110 -8.42 4.45 -7.42
N ILE A 111 -7.80 3.32 -7.72
CA ILE A 111 -6.36 3.13 -7.52
C ILE A 111 -5.60 3.87 -8.63
N LEU A 112 -4.63 4.68 -8.26
CA LEU A 112 -3.77 5.44 -9.19
C LEU A 112 -2.47 4.70 -9.49
N GLY A 113 -2.00 3.87 -8.58
CA GLY A 113 -0.82 3.03 -8.79
C GLY A 113 -0.58 2.12 -7.59
N VAL A 114 0.15 1.04 -7.85
CA VAL A 114 0.62 0.11 -6.84
C VAL A 114 2.09 -0.15 -7.12
N SER A 115 2.94 -0.06 -6.09
CA SER A 115 4.34 -0.46 -6.22
C SER A 115 4.62 -1.69 -5.37
N LYS A 116 5.32 -2.67 -5.96
CA LYS A 116 5.62 -3.95 -5.32
C LYS A 116 7.09 -4.02 -4.91
N THR A 117 7.35 -4.47 -3.68
CA THR A 117 8.70 -4.72 -3.17
C THR A 117 8.75 -6.05 -2.41
N LYS A 118 9.92 -6.68 -2.36
CA LYS A 118 10.09 -7.92 -1.58
C LYS A 118 10.14 -7.62 -0.09
N SER A 119 9.47 -8.46 0.70
CA SER A 119 9.50 -8.43 2.16
C SER A 119 10.74 -9.18 2.65
N SER A 120 11.91 -8.60 2.44
CA SER A 120 13.18 -9.31 2.63
C SER A 120 13.54 -9.64 4.08
N ASP A 121 12.68 -9.27 5.05
CA ASP A 121 12.76 -9.50 6.51
C ASP A 121 11.76 -8.57 7.27
N VAL A 122 11.14 -7.63 6.55
CA VAL A 122 10.26 -6.59 7.12
C VAL A 122 9.10 -7.22 7.89
N PHE A 123 8.45 -8.23 7.31
CA PHE A 123 7.32 -8.92 7.95
C PHE A 123 7.70 -9.56 9.29
N GLN A 124 8.77 -10.37 9.30
CA GLN A 124 9.23 -11.07 10.52
C GLN A 124 9.64 -10.08 11.62
N ASN A 125 10.30 -8.98 11.23
CA ASN A 125 10.66 -7.91 12.16
C ASN A 125 9.44 -7.19 12.75
N LEU A 126 8.41 -6.94 11.95
CA LEU A 126 7.15 -6.36 12.42
C LEU A 126 6.39 -7.35 13.32
N GLU A 127 6.34 -8.62 12.94
CA GLU A 127 5.69 -9.68 13.73
C GLU A 127 6.36 -9.86 15.09
N LYS A 128 7.70 -9.88 15.12
CA LYS A 128 8.48 -9.93 16.36
C LYS A 128 8.21 -8.70 17.24
N LYS A 129 8.24 -7.49 16.68
CA LYS A 129 7.93 -6.25 17.41
C LYS A 129 6.50 -6.22 17.96
N PHE A 130 5.54 -6.80 17.24
CA PHE A 130 4.15 -6.91 17.68
C PHE A 130 3.98 -7.94 18.80
N LYS A 131 4.74 -9.05 18.77
CA LYS A 131 4.72 -10.10 19.81
C LYS A 131 5.49 -9.72 21.08
N GLU A 132 6.58 -8.95 20.95
CA GLU A 132 7.48 -8.59 22.07
C GLU A 132 6.99 -7.41 22.91
N LYS A 133 5.87 -6.78 22.56
CA LYS A 133 5.32 -5.67 23.33
C LYS A 133 3.80 -5.76 23.46
N ASP A 134 3.32 -5.49 24.68
CA ASP A 134 2.00 -4.94 25.02
C ASP A 134 1.75 -3.59 24.29
N ILE A 135 1.74 -3.56 22.96
CA ILE A 135 1.39 -2.38 22.18
C ILE A 135 0.00 -2.59 21.57
N TYR A 136 -1.01 -2.19 22.33
CA TYR A 136 -2.14 -1.50 21.71
C TYR A 136 -1.59 -0.23 21.03
N GLY A 137 -1.52 -0.22 19.70
CA GLY A 137 -1.32 1.02 18.93
C GLY A 137 0.12 1.36 18.53
N LEU A 138 0.72 0.58 17.63
CA LEU A 138 1.55 1.18 16.60
C LEU A 138 0.59 2.03 15.77
N GLY A 139 0.46 3.31 16.08
CA GLY A 139 -0.48 4.22 15.43
C GLY A 139 -0.37 4.10 13.90
N GLY A 140 -1.33 3.39 13.33
CA GLY A 140 -1.48 3.17 11.89
C GLY A 140 -1.26 1.74 11.38
N PHE A 141 -0.68 0.79 12.13
CA PHE A 141 -0.52 -0.59 11.66
C PHE A 141 -1.39 -1.60 12.42
N GLU A 142 -2.14 -2.42 11.69
CA GLU A 142 -3.00 -3.48 12.21
C GLU A 142 -2.56 -4.83 11.61
N LEU A 143 -2.35 -5.86 12.45
CA LEU A 143 -2.03 -7.22 12.01
C LEU A 143 -3.33 -7.99 11.74
N TYR A 144 -3.46 -8.51 10.53
CA TYR A 144 -4.58 -9.34 10.11
C TYR A 144 -4.12 -10.77 9.90
N ASN A 145 -4.79 -11.69 10.60
CA ASN A 145 -4.70 -13.13 10.39
C ASN A 145 -6.07 -13.59 9.88
N LYS A 146 -6.29 -13.62 8.57
CA LYS A 146 -7.45 -14.29 8.00
C LYS A 146 -6.96 -15.39 7.06
N ALA A 147 -6.83 -16.60 7.59
CA ALA A 147 -7.31 -17.74 6.83
C ALA A 147 -8.84 -17.61 6.88
N ILE A 148 -9.46 -17.05 5.85
CA ILE A 148 -10.92 -17.18 5.72
C ILE A 148 -11.16 -18.70 5.68
N PRO A 149 -11.91 -19.30 6.62
CA PRO A 149 -12.31 -20.68 6.45
C PRO A 149 -13.11 -20.72 5.16
N THR A 150 -12.58 -21.40 4.15
CA THR A 150 -13.36 -21.84 3.01
C THR A 150 -14.53 -22.59 3.60
N LYS A 151 -15.73 -21.99 3.53
CA LYS A 151 -16.96 -22.73 3.80
C LYS A 151 -17.03 -23.80 2.71
N GLU A 152 -16.68 -25.02 3.07
CA GLU A 152 -17.12 -26.23 2.38
C GLU A 152 -18.65 -26.33 2.43
#